data_AF-A0A521JA77-F1
#
_entry.id   AF-A0A521JA77-F1
#
_cell.length_a   1.000
_cell.length_b   1.000
_cell.length_c   1.000
_cell.angle_alpha   90.00
_cell.angle_beta   90.00
_cell.angle_gamma   90.00
#
_symmetry.space_group_name_H-M   'P 1'
#
loop_
_entity.id
_entity.type
_entity.pdbx_description
1 polymer ?
#
loop_
_entity_poly.entity_id
_entity_poly.type
_entity_poly.pdbx_seq_one_letter_code
_entity_poly.pdbx_strand_id
1 'polypeptide(L)'
;MVETVEKFLLEATKAFSFLENKYGFKVSTDLQSPNYFPDSEAVVSYCSSKIGIKVFWYFASAVIGVAFAELEDGKFPNNQSKDKSIINIYTLVDVINQGKGDTFLLKDTSDTTISKIKRREKIINEDMRGVLDNLSLIVKKYAINIINGDTSIFSIVKKYQEELIKRRYS
;
A
#
# COMPACT_ATOMS: atom_id res chain seq x y z
N MET A 1 18.95 -6.60 -7.83
CA MET A 1 17.50 -6.69 -8.06
C MET A 1 16.88 -7.78 -7.18
N VAL A 2 17.30 -9.04 -7.30
CA VAL A 2 16.86 -10.13 -6.39
C VAL A 2 17.14 -9.79 -4.91
N GLU A 3 18.38 -9.39 -4.58
CA GLU A 3 18.75 -8.96 -3.22
C GLU A 3 17.92 -7.77 -2.72
N THR A 4 17.51 -6.87 -3.61
CA THR A 4 16.73 -5.68 -3.26
C THR A 4 15.28 -6.05 -2.95
N VAL A 5 14.72 -7.04 -3.65
CA VAL A 5 13.38 -7.59 -3.40
C VAL A 5 13.36 -8.36 -2.09
N GLU A 6 14.35 -9.22 -1.85
CA GLU A 6 14.47 -9.95 -0.58
C GLU A 6 14.60 -8.99 0.61
N LYS A 7 15.44 -7.94 0.45
CA LYS A 7 15.55 -6.86 1.45
C LYS A 7 14.20 -6.20 1.69
N PHE A 8 13.45 -5.86 0.64
CA PHE A 8 12.11 -5.29 0.79
C PHE A 8 11.18 -6.21 1.57
N LEU A 9 11.08 -7.49 1.19
CA LEU A 9 10.19 -8.45 1.85
C LEU A 9 10.54 -8.62 3.33
N LEU A 10 11.83 -8.70 3.66
CA LEU A 10 12.31 -8.80 5.03
C LEU A 10 11.99 -7.55 5.85
N GLU A 11 12.36 -6.37 5.35
CA GLU A 11 12.16 -5.11 6.06
C GLU A 11 10.66 -4.76 6.20
N ALA A 12 9.84 -5.06 5.17
CA ALA A 12 8.39 -4.87 5.23
C ALA A 12 7.76 -5.80 6.28
N THR A 13 8.21 -7.05 6.35
CA THR A 13 7.74 -8.00 7.37
C THR A 13 8.08 -7.50 8.78
N LYS A 14 9.30 -7.00 9.00
CA LYS A 14 9.70 -6.43 10.29
C LYS A 14 8.88 -5.21 10.67
N ALA A 15 8.79 -4.22 9.78
CA ALA A 15 8.11 -2.94 10.03
C ALA A 15 6.62 -3.12 10.34
N PHE A 16 5.99 -4.13 9.72
CA PHE A 16 4.55 -4.42 9.85
C PHE A 16 4.21 -5.61 10.76
N SER A 17 5.19 -6.21 11.43
CA SER A 17 5.02 -7.33 12.37
C SER A 17 3.97 -7.09 13.46
N PHE A 18 3.66 -5.83 13.78
CA PHE A 18 2.59 -5.48 14.71
C PHE A 18 1.20 -5.97 14.27
N LEU A 19 0.95 -6.16 12.96
CA LEU A 19 -0.30 -6.70 12.44
C LEU A 19 -0.51 -8.14 12.90
N GLU A 20 0.54 -8.96 12.86
CA GLU A 20 0.52 -10.33 13.39
C GLU A 20 0.48 -10.30 14.92
N ASN A 21 1.48 -9.65 15.54
CA ASN A 21 1.72 -9.73 16.98
C ASN A 21 0.59 -9.12 17.84
N LYS A 22 -0.09 -8.08 17.33
CA LYS A 22 -1.13 -7.36 18.10
C LYS A 22 -2.54 -7.64 17.60
N TYR A 23 -2.72 -7.93 16.31
CA TYR A 23 -4.05 -8.05 15.70
C TYR A 23 -4.32 -9.43 15.11
N GLY A 24 -3.39 -10.38 15.21
CA GLY A 24 -3.59 -11.77 14.80
C GLY A 24 -3.73 -11.99 13.30
N PHE A 25 -3.24 -11.06 12.46
CA PHE A 25 -3.23 -11.24 11.01
C PHE A 25 -2.24 -12.34 10.63
N LYS A 26 -2.57 -13.12 9.59
CA LYS A 26 -1.67 -14.10 8.98
C LYS A 26 -0.84 -13.45 7.89
N VAL A 27 0.48 -13.59 7.95
CA VAL A 27 1.42 -13.04 6.96
C VAL A 27 1.71 -14.03 5.83
N SER A 28 1.87 -13.53 4.62
CA SER A 28 2.39 -14.27 3.46
C SER A 28 3.14 -13.32 2.53
N THR A 29 4.24 -13.77 1.95
CA THR A 29 5.02 -13.00 0.95
C THR A 29 4.80 -13.56 -0.44
N ASP A 30 4.70 -12.70 -1.44
CA ASP A 30 4.48 -13.08 -2.83
C ASP A 30 5.19 -12.11 -3.78
N LEU A 31 5.51 -12.58 -4.99
CA LEU A 31 6.03 -11.78 -6.09
C LEU A 31 4.99 -11.83 -7.23
N GLN A 32 4.28 -10.74 -7.47
CA GLN A 32 3.17 -10.70 -8.42
C GLN A 32 3.62 -10.18 -9.80
N SER A 33 2.99 -10.69 -10.86
CA SER A 33 3.25 -10.47 -12.30
C SER A 33 4.52 -11.14 -12.87
N PRO A 34 4.44 -12.43 -13.28
CA PRO A 34 5.57 -13.17 -13.86
C PRO A 34 5.85 -12.87 -15.34
N ASN A 35 4.97 -12.16 -16.05
CA ASN A 35 5.02 -12.09 -17.52
C ASN A 35 5.66 -10.80 -18.09
N TYR A 36 5.81 -9.74 -17.29
CA TYR A 36 6.45 -8.48 -17.72
C TYR A 36 7.02 -7.73 -16.52
N PHE A 37 8.35 -7.60 -16.47
CA PHE A 37 9.07 -7.03 -15.33
C PHE A 37 8.64 -5.60 -14.93
N PRO A 38 8.28 -4.70 -15.86
CA PRO A 38 7.77 -3.37 -15.51
C PRO A 38 6.47 -3.38 -14.70
N ASP A 39 5.62 -4.41 -14.82
CA ASP A 39 4.38 -4.52 -14.05
C ASP A 39 4.52 -5.47 -12.84
N SER A 40 5.76 -5.83 -12.50
CA SER A 40 6.07 -6.64 -11.33
C SER A 40 6.02 -5.85 -10.04
N GLU A 41 5.54 -6.51 -8.99
CA GLU A 41 5.54 -5.99 -7.64
C GLU A 41 5.95 -7.06 -6.63
N ALA A 42 6.67 -6.63 -5.60
CA ALA A 42 6.91 -7.44 -4.41
C ALA A 42 5.85 -7.13 -3.36
N VAL A 43 5.26 -8.15 -2.75
CA VAL A 43 4.11 -7.99 -1.85
C VAL A 43 4.31 -8.77 -0.55
N VAL A 44 4.03 -8.11 0.56
CA VAL A 44 3.77 -8.75 1.85
C VAL A 44 2.29 -8.56 2.17
N SER A 45 1.55 -9.66 2.21
CA SER A 45 0.12 -9.68 2.52
C SER A 45 -0.12 -10.09 3.97
N TYR A 46 -1.04 -9.41 4.62
CA TYR A 46 -1.55 -9.71 5.95
C TYR A 46 -3.06 -9.89 5.86
N CYS A 47 -3.58 -11.04 6.28
CA CYS A 47 -5.01 -11.34 6.23
C CYS A 47 -5.57 -11.67 7.61
N SER A 48 -6.68 -11.02 7.97
CA SER A 48 -7.58 -11.47 9.04
C SER A 48 -8.75 -12.25 8.44
N SER A 49 -9.84 -12.45 9.20
CA SER A 49 -11.07 -13.03 8.65
C SER A 49 -11.86 -12.07 7.76
N LYS A 50 -11.61 -10.75 7.87
CA LYS A 50 -12.39 -9.70 7.20
C LYS A 50 -11.56 -8.69 6.42
N ILE A 51 -10.30 -8.47 6.80
CA ILE A 51 -9.47 -7.39 6.28
C ILE A 51 -8.17 -7.95 5.72
N GLY A 52 -7.87 -7.54 4.49
CA GLY A 52 -6.59 -7.79 3.82
C GLY A 52 -5.77 -6.52 3.80
N ILE A 53 -4.48 -6.62 4.09
CA ILE A 53 -3.52 -5.52 4.00
C ILE A 53 -2.37 -5.99 3.12
N LYS A 54 -2.08 -5.27 2.04
CA LYS A 54 -0.92 -5.51 1.18
C LYS A 54 0.08 -4.38 1.37
N VAL A 55 1.28 -4.71 1.83
CA VAL A 55 2.45 -3.83 1.70
C VAL A 55 3.12 -4.20 0.39
N PHE A 56 3.18 -3.26 -0.56
CA PHE A 56 3.65 -3.55 -1.91
C PHE A 56 4.76 -2.59 -2.32
N TRP A 57 5.66 -3.08 -3.16
CA TRP A 57 6.60 -2.26 -3.92
C TRP A 57 6.34 -2.48 -5.42
N TYR A 58 5.77 -1.46 -6.06
CA TYR A 58 5.52 -1.44 -7.49
C TYR A 58 6.75 -0.89 -8.23
N PHE A 59 7.40 -1.71 -9.05
CA PHE A 59 8.72 -1.40 -9.58
C PHE A 59 8.71 -0.29 -10.63
N ALA A 60 7.78 -0.29 -11.58
CA ALA A 60 7.78 0.71 -12.68
C ALA A 60 7.69 2.17 -12.21
N SER A 61 6.99 2.45 -11.11
CA SER A 61 6.86 3.81 -10.58
C SER A 61 7.68 4.04 -9.32
N ALA A 62 8.47 3.05 -8.88
CA ALA A 62 9.22 3.07 -7.63
C ALA A 62 8.36 3.49 -6.43
N VAL A 63 7.15 2.92 -6.33
CA VAL A 63 6.20 3.22 -5.26
C VAL A 63 6.20 2.09 -4.25
N ILE A 64 6.46 2.43 -2.98
CA ILE A 64 6.15 1.56 -1.84
C ILE A 64 4.88 2.10 -1.18
N GLY A 65 3.89 1.23 -0.98
CA GLY A 65 2.59 1.61 -0.45
C GLY A 65 1.91 0.51 0.34
N VAL A 66 0.74 0.86 0.87
CA VAL A 66 -0.12 -0.07 1.62
C VAL A 66 -1.54 0.02 1.07
N ALA A 67 -2.09 -1.12 0.66
CA ALA A 67 -3.48 -1.25 0.25
C ALA A 67 -4.28 -2.03 1.29
N PHE A 68 -5.52 -1.62 1.52
CA PHE A 68 -6.48 -2.28 2.40
C PHE A 68 -7.63 -2.83 1.58
N ALA A 69 -8.09 -4.03 1.91
CA ALA A 69 -9.20 -4.69 1.25
C ALA A 69 -10.19 -5.28 2.25
N GLU A 70 -11.48 -5.21 1.94
CA GLU A 70 -12.45 -6.16 2.52
C GLU A 70 -12.22 -7.53 1.87
N LEU A 71 -12.06 -8.57 2.70
CA LEU A 71 -11.84 -9.93 2.22
C LEU A 71 -13.16 -10.62 1.88
N GLU A 72 -13.18 -11.32 0.75
CA GLU A 72 -14.24 -12.23 0.34
C GLU A 72 -13.80 -13.65 0.69
N ASP A 73 -14.50 -14.33 1.60
CA ASP A 73 -14.15 -15.67 2.09
C ASP A 73 -12.70 -15.79 2.61
N GLY A 74 -12.21 -14.75 3.29
CA GLY A 74 -10.85 -14.68 3.83
C GLY A 74 -9.76 -14.49 2.76
N LYS A 75 -10.14 -14.17 1.52
CA LYS A 75 -9.23 -13.92 0.39
C LYS A 75 -9.41 -12.51 -0.16
N PHE A 76 -8.35 -11.98 -0.76
CA PHE A 76 -8.45 -10.69 -1.46
C PHE A 76 -9.47 -10.79 -2.60
N PRO A 77 -10.30 -9.75 -2.80
CA PRO A 77 -11.32 -9.75 -3.84
C PRO A 77 -10.66 -9.89 -5.21
N ASN A 78 -11.25 -10.73 -6.06
CA ASN A 78 -10.66 -11.07 -7.35
C ASN A 78 -10.81 -9.91 -8.34
N ASN A 79 -9.94 -9.84 -9.35
CA ASN A 79 -9.87 -8.67 -10.24
C ASN A 79 -11.17 -8.36 -11.04
N GLN A 80 -12.12 -9.29 -11.06
CA GLN A 80 -13.39 -9.21 -11.78
C GLN A 80 -14.57 -8.73 -10.91
N SER A 81 -14.41 -8.53 -9.59
CA SER A 81 -15.49 -7.99 -8.76
C SER A 81 -15.66 -6.49 -9.06
N LYS A 82 -16.89 -6.08 -9.39
CA LYS A 82 -17.24 -4.67 -9.70
C LYS A 82 -17.12 -3.76 -8.47
N ASP A 83 -17.15 -4.34 -7.27
CA ASP A 83 -17.06 -3.65 -6.00
C ASP A 83 -15.79 -4.02 -5.23
N LYS A 84 -14.63 -3.76 -5.84
CA LYS A 84 -13.37 -3.80 -5.09
C LYS A 84 -13.42 -2.75 -3.99
N SER A 85 -13.68 -3.18 -2.77
CA SER A 85 -13.39 -2.43 -1.56
C SER A 85 -11.88 -2.44 -1.33
N ILE A 86 -11.09 -1.88 -2.26
CA ILE A 86 -9.64 -1.72 -2.11
C ILE A 86 -9.31 -0.24 -2.07
N ILE A 87 -8.64 0.19 -1.00
CA ILE A 87 -8.21 1.58 -0.82
C ILE A 87 -6.72 1.66 -0.51
N ASN A 88 -6.06 2.74 -0.93
CA ASN A 88 -4.63 2.96 -0.71
C ASN A 88 -4.39 3.90 0.49
N ILE A 89 -3.37 3.63 1.30
CA ILE A 89 -2.98 4.46 2.45
C ILE A 89 -2.75 5.93 2.07
N TYR A 90 -2.16 6.21 0.90
CA TYR A 90 -1.95 7.58 0.43
C TYR A 90 -3.28 8.33 0.33
N THR A 91 -4.27 7.70 -0.30
CA THR A 91 -5.59 8.32 -0.47
C THR A 91 -6.40 8.37 0.82
N LEU A 92 -6.26 7.37 1.70
CA LEU A 92 -6.87 7.40 3.03
C LEU A 92 -6.37 8.62 3.83
N VAL A 93 -5.06 8.85 3.83
CA VAL A 93 -4.45 9.99 4.51
C VAL A 93 -4.89 11.32 3.90
N ASP A 94 -4.95 11.41 2.57
CA ASP A 94 -5.45 12.61 1.89
C ASP A 94 -6.90 12.92 2.25
N VAL A 95 -7.77 11.91 2.33
CA VAL A 95 -9.17 12.09 2.75
C VAL A 95 -9.25 12.56 4.20
N ILE A 96 -8.51 11.93 5.12
CA ILE A 96 -8.52 12.30 6.54
C ILE A 96 -7.97 13.70 6.76
N ASN A 97 -6.87 14.06 6.08
CA ASN A 97 -6.19 15.34 6.25
C ASN A 97 -6.66 16.42 5.26
N GLN A 98 -7.69 16.15 4.45
CA GLN A 98 -8.21 17.08 3.45
C GLN A 98 -7.12 17.60 2.49
N GLY A 99 -6.20 16.73 2.08
CA GLY A 99 -5.06 17.06 1.21
C GLY A 99 -3.96 17.89 1.87
N LYS A 100 -4.01 18.12 3.18
CA LYS A 100 -2.99 18.87 3.94
C LYS A 100 -2.06 17.92 4.69
N GLY A 101 -1.03 17.40 4.04
CA GLY A 101 0.02 16.69 4.77
C GLY A 101 1.09 16.01 3.94
N ASP A 102 2.30 16.59 3.96
CA ASP A 102 3.55 15.94 3.53
C ASP A 102 3.96 14.84 4.55
N THR A 103 3.14 13.79 4.66
CA THR A 103 3.31 12.76 5.70
C THR A 103 4.24 11.63 5.24
N PHE A 104 4.28 11.36 3.93
CA PHE A 104 5.00 10.24 3.33
C PHE A 104 6.39 10.65 2.83
N LEU A 105 7.40 9.83 3.13
CA LEU A 105 8.77 10.05 2.64
C LEU A 105 8.89 10.01 1.11
N LEU A 106 8.12 9.14 0.44
CA LEU A 106 8.09 9.07 -1.03
C LEU A 106 7.26 10.19 -1.69
N LYS A 107 6.57 11.02 -0.89
CA LYS A 107 5.67 12.10 -1.32
C LYS A 107 4.61 11.61 -2.33
N ASP A 108 4.03 12.53 -3.10
CA ASP A 108 2.99 12.25 -4.09
C ASP A 108 3.40 11.13 -5.05
N THR A 109 2.76 9.97 -4.87
CA THR A 109 3.00 8.78 -5.68
C THR A 109 2.27 8.80 -7.02
N SER A 110 1.36 9.76 -7.24
CA SER A 110 0.56 9.88 -8.45
C SER A 110 1.35 10.44 -9.64
N ASP A 111 2.35 11.29 -9.39
CA ASP A 111 3.22 11.82 -10.44
C ASP A 111 4.19 10.74 -10.96
N THR A 112 3.98 10.30 -12.19
CA THR A 112 4.75 9.23 -12.85
C THR A 112 5.82 9.77 -13.80
N THR A 113 6.19 11.05 -13.71
CA THR A 113 7.30 11.61 -14.49
C THR A 113 8.62 10.94 -14.10
N ILE A 114 9.52 10.76 -15.07
CA ILE A 114 10.82 10.07 -14.89
C ILE A 114 11.64 10.69 -13.75
N SER A 115 11.60 12.02 -13.60
CA SER A 115 12.34 12.71 -12.53
C SER A 115 11.84 12.32 -11.13
N LYS A 116 10.53 12.14 -10.96
CA LYS A 116 9.91 11.72 -9.70
C LYS A 116 10.14 10.24 -9.42
N ILE A 117 10.09 9.39 -10.45
CA ILE A 117 10.46 7.97 -10.33
C ILE A 117 11.90 7.86 -9.84
N LYS A 118 12.87 8.50 -10.52
CA LYS A 118 14.28 8.48 -10.12
C LYS A 118 14.52 9.01 -8.71
N ARG A 119 13.78 10.04 -8.30
CA ARG A 119 13.84 10.56 -6.93
C ARG A 119 13.40 9.49 -5.92
N ARG A 120 12.30 8.79 -6.18
CA ARG A 120 11.81 7.71 -5.30
C ARG A 120 12.79 6.55 -5.27
N GLU A 121 13.31 6.12 -6.41
CA GLU A 121 14.36 5.09 -6.49
C GLU A 121 15.57 5.45 -5.63
N LYS A 122 16.04 6.70 -5.72
CA LYS A 122 17.15 7.18 -4.88
C LYS A 122 16.84 7.05 -3.39
N ILE A 123 15.67 7.52 -2.95
CA ILE A 123 15.25 7.44 -1.54
C ILE A 123 15.16 5.97 -1.09
N ILE A 124 14.56 5.10 -1.90
CA ILE A 124 14.42 3.67 -1.58
C ILE A 124 15.79 2.99 -1.48
N ASN A 125 16.71 3.29 -2.41
CA ASN A 125 18.04 2.70 -2.39
C ASN A 125 18.90 3.19 -1.21
N GLU A 126 18.74 4.45 -0.82
CA GLU A 126 19.44 5.04 0.33
C GLU A 126 18.87 4.56 1.67
N ASP A 127 17.55 4.54 1.84
CA ASP A 127 16.90 4.23 3.11
C ASP A 127 15.51 3.56 2.98
N MET A 128 15.48 2.37 2.37
CA MET A 128 14.26 1.55 2.28
C MET A 128 13.60 1.28 3.65
N ARG A 129 14.42 1.07 4.69
CA ARG A 129 13.92 0.80 6.03
C ARG A 129 13.19 2.01 6.59
N GLY A 130 13.76 3.21 6.48
CA GLY A 130 13.09 4.46 6.89
C GLY A 130 11.77 4.69 6.15
N VAL A 131 11.69 4.37 4.86
CA VAL A 131 10.43 4.41 4.09
C VAL A 131 9.37 3.48 4.68
N LEU A 132 9.74 2.25 4.99
CA LEU A 132 8.82 1.25 5.55
C LEU A 132 8.43 1.56 7.00
N ASP A 133 9.35 2.06 7.81
CA ASP A 133 9.09 2.49 9.19
C ASP A 133 8.13 3.71 9.20
N ASN A 134 8.33 4.69 8.31
CA ASN A 134 7.40 5.80 8.12
C ASN A 134 6.00 5.31 7.71
N LEU A 135 5.91 4.39 6.74
CA LEU A 135 4.63 3.80 6.34
C LEU A 135 3.95 3.04 7.49
N SER A 136 4.70 2.26 8.27
CA SER A 136 4.18 1.54 9.43
C SER A 136 3.59 2.51 10.48
N LEU A 137 4.28 3.62 10.75
CA LEU A 137 3.77 4.66 11.66
C LEU A 137 2.50 5.33 11.13
N ILE A 138 2.44 5.62 9.83
CA ILE A 138 1.26 6.20 9.18
C ILE A 138 0.09 5.24 9.27
N VAL A 139 0.30 3.94 8.97
CA VAL A 139 -0.75 2.92 9.08
C VAL A 139 -1.26 2.82 10.51
N LYS A 140 -0.38 2.80 11.52
CA LYS A 140 -0.79 2.81 12.95
C LYS A 140 -1.62 4.04 13.30
N LYS A 141 -1.30 5.20 12.74
CA LYS A 141 -1.98 6.47 13.03
C LYS A 141 -3.35 6.58 12.35
N TYR A 142 -3.46 6.20 11.08
CA TYR A 142 -4.62 6.52 10.25
C TYR A 142 -5.51 5.31 9.90
N ALA A 143 -4.99 4.09 9.96
CA ALA A 143 -5.72 2.88 9.55
C ALA A 143 -6.13 1.99 10.74
N ILE A 144 -6.06 2.49 11.97
CA ILE A 144 -6.36 1.69 13.18
C ILE A 144 -7.78 1.11 13.17
N ASN A 145 -8.76 1.89 12.73
CA ASN A 145 -10.15 1.45 12.65
C ASN A 145 -10.31 0.32 11.60
N ILE A 146 -9.64 0.47 10.45
CA ILE A 146 -9.62 -0.55 9.40
C ILE A 146 -8.99 -1.85 9.92
N ILE A 147 -7.86 -1.76 10.63
CA ILE A 147 -7.20 -2.93 11.22
C ILE A 147 -8.13 -3.65 12.21
N ASN A 148 -8.97 -2.91 12.94
CA ASN A 148 -9.99 -3.46 13.84
C ASN A 148 -11.27 -3.93 13.12
N GLY A 149 -11.34 -3.84 11.79
CA GLY A 149 -12.45 -4.33 10.98
C GLY A 149 -13.55 -3.31 10.68
N ASP A 150 -13.37 -2.03 11.01
CA ASP A 150 -14.28 -0.95 10.59
C ASP A 150 -13.92 -0.46 9.18
N THR A 151 -14.78 -0.80 8.23
CA THR A 151 -14.62 -0.48 6.80
C THR A 151 -15.50 0.69 6.35
N SER A 152 -16.16 1.40 7.27
CA SER A 152 -17.07 2.51 6.95
C SER A 152 -16.43 3.59 6.08
N ILE A 153 -15.12 3.81 6.23
CA ILE A 153 -14.35 4.81 5.49
C ILE A 153 -14.11 4.43 4.01
N PHE A 154 -14.25 3.15 3.64
CA PHE A 154 -13.88 2.65 2.31
C PHE A 154 -14.68 3.33 1.20
N SER A 155 -15.99 3.51 1.38
CA SER A 155 -16.86 4.15 0.41
C SER A 155 -16.43 5.59 0.09
N ILE A 156 -16.03 6.35 1.11
CA ILE A 156 -15.59 7.74 0.99
C ILE A 156 -14.25 7.80 0.25
N VAL A 157 -13.30 6.94 0.65
CA VAL A 157 -11.96 6.91 0.03
C VAL A 157 -12.04 6.45 -1.42
N LYS A 158 -12.85 5.43 -1.72
CA LYS A 158 -13.08 4.95 -3.09
C LYS A 158 -13.65 6.06 -3.98
N LYS A 159 -14.69 6.76 -3.53
CA LYS A 159 -15.27 7.88 -4.28
C LYS A 159 -14.23 8.96 -4.58
N TYR A 160 -13.39 9.30 -3.61
CA TYR A 160 -12.31 10.27 -3.80
C TYR A 160 -11.23 9.77 -4.77
N GLN A 161 -10.85 8.48 -4.70
CA GLN A 161 -9.94 7.86 -5.67
C GLN A 161 -10.49 7.95 -7.11
N GLU A 162 -11.78 7.66 -7.30
CA GLU A 162 -12.45 7.77 -8.61
C GLU A 162 -12.46 9.22 -9.13
N GLU A 163 -12.68 10.21 -8.25
CA GLU A 163 -12.62 11.63 -8.61
C GLU A 163 -11.22 12.07 -9.03
N LEU A 164 -10.17 11.61 -8.33
CA LEU A 164 -8.77 11.88 -8.70
C LEU A 164 -8.44 11.30 -10.09
N ILE A 165 -8.88 10.07 -10.37
CA ILE A 165 -8.69 9.43 -11.68
C ILE A 165 -9.39 10.24 -12.76
N LYS A 166 -10.66 10.62 -12.57
CA LYS A 166 -11.40 11.43 -13.53
C LYS A 166 -10.67 12.72 -13.87
N ARG A 167 -10.19 13.46 -12.86
CA ARG A 167 -9.45 14.72 -13.06
C ARG A 167 -8.14 14.55 -13.84
N ARG A 168 -7.47 13.41 -13.72
CA ARG A 168 -6.20 13.13 -14.40
C ARG A 168 -6.36 12.84 -15.89
N TYR A 169 -7.53 12.34 -16.30
CA TYR A 169 -7.83 11.94 -17.68
C TYR A 169 -8.93 12.79 -18.33
N SER A 170 -9.32 13.91 -17.69
CA SER A 170 -10.16 14.96 -18.27
C SER A 170 -9.28 16.04 -18.89
#